data_AF-A0A7Y6YKG4-F1
#
_entry.id   AF-A0A7Y6YKG4-F1
#
_cell.length_a   1.000
_cell.length_b   1.000
_cell.length_c   1.000
_cell.angle_alpha   90.00
_cell.angle_beta   90.00
_cell.angle_gamma   90.00
#
_symmetry.space_group_name_H-M   'P 1'
#
loop_
_entity.id
_entity.type
_entity.pdbx_description
1 polymer ?
#
loop_
_entity_poly.entity_id
_entity_poly.type
_entity_poly.pdbx_seq_one_letter_code
_entity_poly.pdbx_strand_id
1 'polypeptide(L)' 'RVRNVTARGETLQEARDRAYAMVDGVDWPQGFFRRDIGWRALK' A
#
# COMPACT_ATOMS: atom_id res chain seq x y z
N ARG A 1 -9.73 11.85 -3.93
CA ARG A 1 -8.68 10.85 -4.27
C ARG A 1 -7.72 11.50 -5.27
N VAL A 2 -6.41 11.34 -5.11
CA VAL A 2 -5.37 11.97 -5.98
C VAL A 2 -4.63 10.92 -6.82
N ARG A 3 -4.13 9.85 -6.19
CA ARG A 3 -3.49 8.70 -6.85
C ARG A 3 -3.96 7.39 -6.22
N ASN A 4 -3.84 6.29 -6.97
CA ASN A 4 -3.93 4.93 -6.45
C ASN A 4 -2.55 4.27 -6.64
N VAL A 5 -2.05 3.59 -5.61
CA VAL A 5 -0.86 2.73 -5.71
C VAL A 5 -1.33 1.29 -5.77
N THR A 6 -0.73 0.49 -6.65
CA THR A 6 -1.08 -0.91 -6.85
C THR A 6 0.19 -1.71 -7.04
N ALA A 7 0.26 -2.87 -6.41
CA ALA A 7 1.38 -3.79 -6.53
C ALA A 7 0.87 -5.20 -6.82
N ARG A 8 1.74 -6.01 -7.44
CA ARG A 8 1.53 -7.44 -7.65
C ARG A 8 2.54 -8.23 -6.83
N GLY A 9 2.13 -9.38 -6.34
CA GLY A 9 2.94 -10.36 -5.61
C GLY A 9 2.32 -11.74 -5.78
N GLU A 10 3.09 -12.79 -5.52
CA GLU A 10 2.61 -14.18 -5.54
C GLU A 10 1.65 -14.45 -4.37
N THR A 11 1.79 -13.69 -3.28
CA THR A 11 0.87 -13.70 -2.14
C THR A 11 0.24 -12.33 -1.90
N LEU A 12 -0.89 -12.33 -1.18
CA LEU A 12 -1.52 -11.09 -0.73
C LEU A 12 -0.59 -10.27 0.17
N GLN A 13 0.19 -10.94 1.03
CA GLN A 13 1.15 -10.29 1.94
C GLN A 13 2.20 -9.54 1.14
N GLU A 14 2.81 -10.21 0.16
CA GLU A 14 3.83 -9.61 -0.72
C GLU A 14 3.27 -8.44 -1.53
N ALA A 15 2.06 -8.58 -2.10
CA ALA A 15 1.42 -7.49 -2.82
C ALA A 15 1.15 -6.29 -1.91
N ARG A 16 0.71 -6.51 -0.67
CA ARG A 16 0.48 -5.45 0.32
C ARG A 16 1.78 -4.74 0.71
N ASP A 17 2.82 -5.50 1.04
CA ASP A 17 4.11 -4.95 1.48
C ASP A 17 4.75 -4.11 0.37
N ARG A 18 4.71 -4.59 -0.88
CA ARG A 18 5.18 -3.83 -2.04
C ARG A 18 4.39 -2.54 -2.25
N ALA A 19 3.07 -2.59 -2.08
CA ALA A 19 2.24 -1.40 -2.23
C ALA A 19 2.57 -0.34 -1.17
N TYR A 20 2.78 -0.75 0.08
CA TYR A 20 3.16 0.17 1.15
C TYR A 20 4.58 0.72 0.97
N ALA A 21 5.55 -0.13 0.59
CA ALA A 21 6.90 0.32 0.28
C ALA A 21 6.93 1.36 -0.87
N MET A 22 6.07 1.21 -1.89
CA MET A 22 5.94 2.21 -2.95
C MET A 22 5.40 3.54 -2.44
N VAL A 23 4.40 3.52 -1.55
CA VAL A 23 3.82 4.75 -0.98
C VAL A 23 4.83 5.45 -0.07
N ASP A 24 5.63 4.72 0.71
CA ASP A 24 6.64 5.29 1.59
C ASP A 24 7.76 6.02 0.82
N GLY A 25 7.96 5.69 -0.47
CA GLY A 25 8.88 6.40 -1.36
C GLY A 25 8.31 7.65 -2.04
N VAL A 26 7.02 7.97 -1.82
CA VAL A 26 6.39 9.17 -2.41
C VAL A 26 6.59 10.37 -1.50
N ASP A 27 7.35 11.36 -1.96
CA ASP A 27 7.45 12.65 -1.29
C ASP A 27 6.18 13.48 -1.51
N TRP A 28 5.32 13.49 -0.48
CA TRP A 28 4.12 14.31 -0.45
C TRP A 28 3.80 14.74 0.99
N PRO A 29 4.24 15.94 1.42
CA PRO A 29 4.16 16.37 2.82
C PRO A 29 2.74 16.40 3.41
N GLN A 30 1.76 16.79 2.60
CA GLN A 30 0.35 16.86 2.96
C GLN A 30 -0.44 15.61 2.55
N GLY A 31 0.26 14.55 2.16
CA GLY A 31 -0.30 13.29 1.75
C GLY A 31 -0.78 12.45 2.92
N PHE A 32 -1.87 11.72 2.70
CA PHE A 32 -2.34 10.72 3.65
C PHE A 32 -2.87 9.48 2.92
N PHE A 33 -2.72 8.33 3.57
CA PHE A 33 -3.23 7.06 3.09
C PHE A 33 -3.55 6.14 4.28
N ARG A 34 -4.38 5.14 4.03
CA ARG A 34 -4.76 4.14 5.05
C ARG A 34 -3.67 3.09 5.23
N ARG A 35 -3.35 2.75 6.47
CA ARG A 35 -2.32 1.74 6.84
C ARG A 35 -2.89 0.30 7.01
N ASP A 36 -4.20 0.14 6.87
CA ASP A 36 -4.90 -1.10 7.16
C ASP A 36 -5.44 -1.81 5.90
N ILE A 37 -5.07 -1.42 4.69
CA ILE A 37 -5.57 -2.08 3.48
C ILE A 37 -5.12 -3.56 3.48
N GLY A 38 -6.08 -4.48 3.37
CA GLY A 38 -5.84 -5.93 3.37
C GLY A 38 -5.84 -6.61 4.75
N TRP A 39 -5.95 -5.87 5.87
CA TRP A 39 -5.74 -6.42 7.22
C TRP A 39 -6.63 -7.60 7.60
N ARG A 40 -7.89 -7.64 7.12
CA ARG A 40 -8.83 -8.74 7.44
C ARG A 40 -8.55 -10.03 6.68
N ALA A 41 -7.87 -9.93 5.54
CA ALA A 41 -7.58 -11.06 4.66
C ALA A 41 -6.20 -11.67 4.92
N LEU A 42 -5.35 -10.99 5.71
CA LEU A 42 -4.02 -11.44 6.12
C LEU A 42 -4.01 -12.02 7.54
N LYS A 43 -5.11 -12.65 7.96
CA LYS A 43 -5.19 -13.36 9.23
C LYS A 43 -4.43 -14.69 9.18
#